data_AF-A0A447CTS1-F1
#
_entry.id   AF-A0A447CTS1-F1
#
_cell.length_a   1.000
_cell.length_b   1.000
_cell.length_c   1.000
_cell.angle_alpha   90.00
_cell.angle_beta   90.00
_cell.angle_gamma   90.00
#
_symmetry.space_group_name_H-M   'P 1'
#
loop_
_entity.id
_entity.type
_entity.pdbx_description
1 polymer ?
#
loop_
_entity_poly.entity_id
_entity_poly.type
_entity_poly.pdbx_seq_one_letter_code
_entity_poly.pdbx_strand_id
1 'polypeptide(L)'
;MALVGVQVRLENIRRPDLAPVEAPALADTGALHLCVPEHVALQLGLDEFDRREVTLTDGSRRLVSYVGPLLVTVANRKGLAGAMVLGTEILLGAIPMEDLDLVVVPGTRQVIPNPANPNIAVSIAKGVRV
;
A
#
# COMPACT_ATOMS: atom_id res chain seq x y z
N MET A 1 1.93 4.86 -18.45
CA MET A 1 1.47 5.39 -17.15
C MET A 1 2.72 5.84 -16.40
N ALA A 2 2.80 7.09 -15.94
CA ALA A 2 3.97 7.56 -15.20
C ALA A 2 3.80 7.22 -13.73
N LEU A 3 4.59 6.27 -13.22
CA LEU A 3 4.61 5.92 -11.81
C LEU A 3 5.37 7.00 -11.03
N VAL A 4 4.80 7.42 -9.90
CA VAL A 4 5.41 8.43 -9.03
C VAL A 4 6.04 7.73 -7.84
N GLY A 5 7.33 8.00 -7.59
CA GLY A 5 8.05 7.44 -6.46
C GLY A 5 7.63 8.09 -5.13
N VAL A 6 7.53 7.27 -4.09
CA VAL A 6 7.22 7.69 -2.72
C VAL A 6 7.99 6.84 -1.72
N GLN A 7 8.48 7.43 -0.63
CA GLN A 7 9.07 6.65 0.47
C GLN A 7 7.96 6.06 1.33
N VAL A 8 8.04 4.76 1.57
CA VAL A 8 7.09 4.04 2.43
C VAL A 8 7.84 3.36 3.56
N ARG A 9 7.19 3.30 4.71
CA ARG A 9 7.62 2.48 5.84
C ARG A 9 6.57 1.40 6.09
N LEU A 10 7.01 0.15 6.06
CA LEU A 10 6.18 -1.04 6.23
C LEU A 10 6.59 -1.78 7.50
N GLU A 11 5.60 -2.13 8.31
CA GLU A 11 5.78 -2.77 9.62
C GLU A 11 4.78 -3.91 9.81
N ASN A 12 5.18 -4.98 10.49
CA ASN A 12 4.26 -6.01 10.96
C ASN A 12 3.81 -5.68 12.38
N ILE A 13 2.55 -5.25 12.53
CA ILE A 13 2.00 -4.85 13.84
C ILE A 13 1.95 -5.98 14.87
N ARG A 14 1.95 -7.23 14.43
CA ARG A 14 1.93 -8.40 15.31
C ARG A 14 3.33 -8.80 15.76
N ARG A 15 4.36 -8.25 15.12
CA ARG A 15 5.78 -8.57 15.34
C ARG A 15 6.60 -7.28 15.46
N PRO A 16 6.38 -6.47 16.51
CA PRO A 16 7.12 -5.22 16.73
C PRO A 16 8.61 -5.45 17.04
N ASP A 17 9.02 -6.70 17.27
CA ASP A 17 10.40 -7.15 17.38
C ASP A 17 11.17 -7.12 16.05
N LEU A 18 10.45 -7.20 14.92
CA LEU A 18 11.06 -7.16 13.59
C LEU A 18 11.35 -5.73 13.15
N ALA A 19 12.46 -5.55 12.45
CA ALA A 19 12.84 -4.25 11.92
C ALA A 19 11.86 -3.82 10.81
N PRO A 20 11.44 -2.54 10.79
CA PRO A 20 10.64 -1.97 9.70
C PRO A 20 11.40 -2.05 8.37
N VAL A 21 10.65 -2.08 7.27
CA VAL A 21 11.20 -1.87 5.92
C VAL A 21 10.92 -0.43 5.50
N GLU A 22 11.96 0.35 5.30
CA GLU A 22 11.89 1.69 4.70
C GLU A 22 12.46 1.62 3.29
N ALA A 23 11.63 1.86 2.28
CA ALA A 23 12.01 1.67 0.89
C ALA A 23 11.21 2.59 -0.05
N PRO A 24 11.73 2.89 -1.25
CA PRO A 24 10.94 3.51 -2.30
C PRO A 24 9.82 2.55 -2.75
N ALA A 25 8.64 3.12 -2.97
CA ALA A 25 7.51 2.49 -3.64
C ALA A 25 7.08 3.35 -4.83
N LEU A 26 6.31 2.73 -5.72
CA LEU A 26 5.67 3.40 -6.84
C LEU A 26 4.18 3.53 -6.56
N ALA A 27 3.64 4.75 -6.58
CA ALA A 27 2.20 4.96 -6.57
C ALA A 27 1.62 4.53 -7.91
N ASP A 28 0.77 3.50 -7.86
CA ASP A 28 0.12 2.90 -9.01
C ASP A 28 -1.39 2.94 -8.81
N THR A 29 -2.04 3.93 -9.43
CA THR A 29 -3.50 4.08 -9.38
C THR A 29 -4.23 2.99 -10.18
N GLY A 30 -3.51 2.19 -10.98
CA GLY A 30 -4.05 1.03 -11.70
C GLY A 30 -3.99 -0.27 -10.89
N ALA A 31 -3.14 -0.32 -9.86
CA ALA A 31 -3.13 -1.39 -8.89
C ALA A 31 -4.16 -1.14 -7.78
N LEU A 32 -4.88 -2.20 -7.36
CA LEU A 32 -5.87 -2.08 -6.30
C LEU A 32 -5.26 -2.19 -4.90
N HIS A 33 -4.44 -3.22 -4.67
CA HIS A 33 -3.84 -3.53 -3.37
C HIS A 33 -2.39 -3.03 -3.30
N LEU A 34 -1.85 -2.97 -2.08
CA LEU A 34 -0.40 -2.92 -1.89
C LEU A 34 0.22 -4.18 -2.52
N CYS A 35 1.29 -4.02 -3.29
CA CYS A 35 2.11 -5.14 -3.76
C CYS A 35 3.49 -5.03 -3.12
N VAL A 36 4.01 -6.14 -2.60
CA VAL A 36 5.36 -6.18 -2.02
C VAL A 36 6.17 -7.32 -2.65
N PRO A 37 7.49 -7.13 -2.82
CA PRO A 37 8.38 -8.23 -3.20
C PRO A 37 8.45 -9.31 -2.13
N GLU A 38 8.78 -10.54 -2.53
CA GLU A 38 8.90 -11.69 -1.63
C GLU A 38 9.90 -11.46 -0.48
N HIS A 39 11.01 -10.77 -0.72
CA HIS A 39 11.99 -10.50 0.32
C HIS A 39 11.45 -9.56 1.42
N VAL A 40 10.60 -8.59 1.06
CA VAL A 40 9.88 -7.73 2.03
C VAL A 40 8.89 -8.57 2.81
N ALA A 41 8.19 -9.46 2.09
CA ALA A 41 7.42 -10.60 2.58
C ALA A 41 8.02 -11.25 3.84
N LEU A 42 9.19 -11.82 3.57
CA LEU A 42 9.97 -12.64 4.48
C LEU A 42 10.59 -11.82 5.62
N GLN A 43 11.15 -10.64 5.33
CA GLN A 43 11.77 -9.78 6.34
C GLN A 43 10.77 -9.35 7.41
N LEU A 44 9.55 -9.01 7.01
CA LEU A 44 8.49 -8.60 7.93
C LEU A 44 7.75 -9.81 8.55
N GLY A 45 8.12 -11.04 8.18
CA GLY A 45 7.50 -12.26 8.69
C GLY A 45 5.98 -12.25 8.54
N LEU A 46 5.47 -11.83 7.37
CA LEU A 46 4.03 -11.73 7.14
C LEU A 46 3.42 -13.11 6.90
N ASP A 47 2.27 -13.35 7.53
CA ASP A 47 1.51 -14.58 7.34
C ASP A 47 0.67 -14.50 6.05
N GLU A 48 0.59 -15.60 5.30
CA GLU A 48 -0.37 -15.75 4.22
C GLU A 48 -1.78 -15.88 4.81
N PHE A 49 -2.65 -14.93 4.49
CA PHE A 49 -4.05 -14.94 4.87
C PHE A 49 -4.91 -15.69 3.85
N ASP A 50 -4.62 -15.50 2.57
CA ASP A 50 -5.37 -16.07 1.44
C ASP A 50 -4.50 -16.08 0.18
N ARG A 51 -5.00 -16.68 -0.92
CA ARG A 51 -4.40 -16.55 -2.25
C ARG A 51 -5.40 -15.91 -3.21
N ARG A 52 -4.94 -14.95 -4.01
CA ARG A 52 -5.80 -14.24 -4.97
C ARG A 52 -5.27 -14.33 -6.39
N GLU A 53 -6.19 -14.52 -7.34
CA GLU A 53 -5.89 -14.38 -8.75
C GLU A 53 -5.74 -12.89 -9.08
N VAL A 54 -4.58 -12.50 -9.60
CA VAL A 54 -4.30 -11.14 -10.08
C VAL A 54 -4.15 -11.16 -11.59
N THR A 55 -4.68 -10.13 -12.26
CA THR A 55 -4.46 -9.90 -13.70
C THR A 55 -3.42 -8.81 -13.85
N LEU A 56 -2.33 -9.12 -14.56
CA LEU A 56 -1.24 -8.18 -14.80
C LEU A 56 -1.53 -7.30 -16.03
N THR A 57 -0.72 -6.27 -16.22
CA THR A 57 -0.85 -5.33 -17.35
C THR A 57 -0.64 -5.98 -18.71
N ASP A 58 0.07 -7.11 -18.77
CA ASP A 58 0.23 -7.94 -19.97
C ASP A 58 -0.97 -8.89 -20.23
N GLY A 59 -2.01 -8.83 -19.38
CA GLY A 59 -3.19 -9.68 -19.45
C GLY A 59 -3.02 -11.07 -18.85
N SER A 60 -1.80 -11.44 -18.42
CA SER A 60 -1.57 -12.73 -17.76
C SER A 60 -2.22 -12.76 -16.38
N ARG A 61 -2.62 -13.95 -15.95
CA ARG A 61 -3.21 -14.19 -14.62
C ARG A 61 -2.30 -15.04 -13.77
N ARG A 62 -2.18 -14.70 -12.49
CA ARG A 62 -1.33 -15.42 -11.53
C ARG A 62 -2.03 -15.54 -10.19
N LEU A 63 -1.92 -16.71 -9.56
CA LEU A 63 -2.38 -16.91 -8.19
C LEU A 63 -1.26 -16.54 -7.21
N VAL A 64 -1.42 -15.42 -6.51
CA VAL A 64 -0.40 -14.85 -5.61
C VAL A 64 -0.85 -14.88 -4.16
N SER A 65 0.11 -14.94 -3.24
CA SER A 65 -0.15 -14.88 -1.80
C SER A 65 -0.64 -13.50 -1.40
N TYR A 66 -1.70 -13.46 -0.59
CA TYR A 66 -2.21 -12.26 0.06
C TYR A 66 -1.83 -12.31 1.54
N VAL A 67 -0.95 -11.41 1.96
CA VAL A 67 -0.25 -11.44 3.25
C VAL A 67 -0.57 -10.23 4.11
N GLY A 68 -0.39 -10.36 5.43
CA GLY A 68 -0.55 -9.26 6.37
C GLY A 68 -0.46 -9.73 7.84
N PRO A 69 -0.81 -8.86 8.80
CA PRO A 69 -1.18 -7.46 8.64
C PRO A 69 0.05 -6.54 8.48
N LEU A 70 -0.09 -5.49 7.66
CA LEU A 70 0.92 -4.45 7.47
C LEU A 70 0.41 -3.11 8.02
N LEU A 71 1.22 -2.44 8.85
CA LEU A 71 1.11 -1.01 9.07
C LEU A 71 1.92 -0.30 7.99
N VAL A 72 1.21 0.46 7.16
CA VAL A 72 1.77 1.26 6.09
C VAL A 72 1.86 2.69 6.57
N THR A 73 3.06 3.27 6.49
CA THR A 73 3.28 4.68 6.78
C THR A 73 3.82 5.38 5.54
N VAL A 74 3.15 6.47 5.15
CA VAL A 74 3.58 7.35 4.05
C VAL A 74 3.45 8.79 4.52
N ALA A 75 4.54 9.56 4.44
CA ALA A 75 4.62 10.89 5.04
C ALA A 75 4.19 10.85 6.53
N ASN A 76 3.14 11.58 6.90
CA ASN A 76 2.55 11.61 8.24
C ASN A 76 1.25 10.78 8.36
N ARG A 77 0.98 9.90 7.40
CA ARG A 77 -0.24 9.07 7.34
C ARG A 77 0.09 7.63 7.69
N LYS A 78 -0.81 6.97 8.43
CA LYS A 78 -0.68 5.57 8.85
C LYS A 78 -2.00 4.84 8.64
N GLY A 79 -1.92 3.60 8.16
CA GLY A 79 -3.07 2.78 7.81
C GLY A 79 -2.72 1.29 7.84
N LEU A 80 -3.73 0.44 8.04
CA LEU A 80 -3.55 -1.01 8.05
C LEU A 80 -3.97 -1.58 6.69
N ALA A 81 -3.11 -2.43 6.11
CA ALA A 81 -3.39 -3.06 4.84
C ALA A 81 -2.94 -4.52 4.83
N GLY A 82 -3.46 -5.27 3.86
CA GLY A 82 -2.80 -6.48 3.36
C GLY A 82 -2.05 -6.17 2.08
N ALA A 83 -1.14 -7.06 1.68
CA ALA A 83 -0.36 -6.93 0.46
C ALA A 83 -0.40 -8.20 -0.39
N MET A 84 -0.32 -8.04 -1.70
CA MET A 84 -0.07 -9.13 -2.62
C MET A 84 1.45 -9.34 -2.74
N VAL A 85 1.92 -10.58 -2.69
CA VAL A 85 3.34 -10.90 -2.88
C VAL A 85 3.60 -11.12 -4.37
N LEU A 86 4.13 -10.10 -5.04
CA LEU A 86 4.53 -10.15 -6.45
C LEU A 86 5.45 -9.00 -6.82
N GLY A 87 6.15 -9.18 -7.95
CA GLY A 87 7.00 -8.15 -8.54
C GLY A 87 8.32 -7.96 -7.80
N THR A 88 9.05 -6.93 -8.21
CA THR A 88 10.40 -6.60 -7.70
C THR A 88 10.44 -5.29 -6.94
N GLU A 89 9.37 -4.50 -7.01
CA GLU A 89 9.24 -3.19 -6.37
C GLU A 89 7.96 -3.14 -5.55
N ILE A 90 7.91 -2.26 -4.55
CA ILE A 90 6.69 -2.01 -3.78
C ILE A 90 5.75 -1.15 -4.63
N LEU A 91 4.51 -1.58 -4.82
CA LEU A 91 3.48 -0.79 -5.49
C LEU A 91 2.42 -0.36 -4.49
N LEU A 92 2.23 0.95 -4.34
CA LEU A 92 1.18 1.53 -3.53
C LEU A 92 -0.09 1.64 -4.39
N GLY A 93 -1.01 0.68 -4.19
CA GLY A 93 -2.28 0.63 -4.91
C GLY A 93 -3.36 1.57 -4.36
N ALA A 94 -4.54 1.55 -4.98
CA ALA A 94 -5.66 2.43 -4.67
C ALA A 94 -6.14 2.31 -3.21
N ILE A 95 -6.31 1.09 -2.67
CA ILE A 95 -6.79 0.89 -1.29
C ILE A 95 -5.90 1.59 -0.26
N PRO A 96 -4.57 1.31 -0.18
CA PRO A 96 -3.73 2.01 0.78
C PRO A 96 -3.58 3.50 0.46
N MET A 97 -3.69 3.95 -0.80
CA MET A 97 -3.70 5.40 -1.09
C MET A 97 -4.95 6.10 -0.56
N GLU A 98 -6.12 5.50 -0.72
CA GLU A 98 -7.40 6.04 -0.25
C GLU A 98 -7.49 5.98 1.28
N ASP A 99 -7.09 4.87 1.90
CA ASP A 99 -7.07 4.72 3.37
C ASP A 99 -6.16 5.75 4.04
N LEU A 100 -5.00 6.05 3.42
CA LEU A 100 -4.06 7.04 3.89
C LEU A 100 -4.42 8.49 3.49
N ASP A 101 -5.48 8.69 2.71
CA ASP A 101 -5.91 9.99 2.18
C ASP A 101 -4.76 10.72 1.45
N LEU A 102 -4.16 10.01 0.48
CA LEU A 102 -3.04 10.47 -0.35
C LEU A 102 -3.50 10.93 -1.74
N VAL A 103 -2.78 11.89 -2.29
CA VAL A 103 -2.99 12.43 -3.64
C VAL A 103 -1.71 12.28 -4.46
N VAL A 104 -1.82 11.68 -5.63
CA VAL A 104 -0.75 11.65 -6.63
C VAL A 104 -0.82 12.94 -7.46
N VAL A 105 0.27 13.70 -7.51
CA VAL A 105 0.40 14.93 -8.29
C VAL A 105 1.34 14.69 -9.47
N PRO A 106 0.84 14.41 -10.69
CA PRO A 106 1.69 14.05 -11.82
C PRO A 106 2.63 15.17 -12.26
N GLY A 107 2.18 16.43 -12.16
CA GLY A 107 2.96 17.59 -12.58
C GLY A 107 4.25 17.78 -11.78
N THR A 108 4.24 17.45 -10.49
CA THR A 108 5.42 17.53 -9.61
C THR A 108 6.05 16.18 -9.32
N ARG A 109 5.44 15.08 -9.78
CA ARG A 109 5.84 13.69 -9.47
C ARG A 109 5.98 13.48 -7.96
N GLN A 110 4.93 13.84 -7.23
CA GLN A 110 4.86 13.64 -5.79
C GLN A 110 3.59 12.89 -5.39
N VAL A 111 3.71 12.11 -4.32
CA VAL A 111 2.56 11.60 -3.56
C VAL A 111 2.54 12.40 -2.27
N ILE A 112 1.45 13.11 -2.02
CA ILE A 112 1.31 14.01 -0.87
C ILE A 112 0.07 13.65 -0.05
N PRO A 113 0.06 13.93 1.26
CA PRO A 113 -1.19 13.96 2.01
C PRO A 113 -2.18 14.90 1.33
N ASN A 114 -3.46 14.53 1.29
CA ASN A 114 -4.49 15.34 0.66
C ASN A 114 -4.47 16.78 1.18
N PRO A 115 -4.22 17.79 0.32
CA PRO A 115 -4.14 19.19 0.74
C PRO A 115 -5.43 19.75 1.32
N ALA A 116 -6.58 19.14 1.01
CA ALA A 116 -7.86 19.51 1.62
C ALA A 116 -7.94 19.08 3.09
N ASN A 117 -7.12 18.11 3.51
CA ASN A 117 -7.13 17.48 4.83
C ASN A 117 -5.72 17.50 5.46
N PRO A 118 -5.06 18.65 5.61
CA PRO A 118 -3.62 18.73 5.87
C PRO A 118 -3.21 18.10 7.22
N ASN A 119 -4.10 18.12 8.21
CA ASN A 119 -3.78 17.70 9.57
C ASN A 119 -4.11 16.22 9.85
N ILE A 120 -5.29 15.75 9.42
CA ILE A 120 -5.84 14.42 9.78
C ILE A 120 -6.42 13.79 8.51
N ALA A 121 -6.20 12.50 8.30
CA ALA A 121 -6.79 11.77 7.19
C ALA A 121 -8.31 11.69 7.36
N VAL A 122 -9.04 11.91 6.27
CA VAL A 122 -10.51 11.87 6.29
C VAL A 122 -11.01 10.65 5.54
N SER A 123 -12.00 9.98 6.11
CA SER A 123 -12.75 8.90 5.46
C SER A 123 -14.20 9.33 5.26
N ILE A 124 -14.84 8.79 4.22
CA ILE A 124 -16.23 9.07 3.89
C ILE A 124 -17.08 7.88 4.33
N ALA A 125 -18.03 8.14 5.23
CA ALA A 125 -19.00 7.14 5.68
C ALA A 125 -20.42 7.65 5.50
N LYS A 126 -21.34 6.77 5.12
CA LYS A 126 -22.78 7.09 5.10
C LYS A 126 -23.29 7.11 6.54
N GLY A 127 -23.82 8.26 6.97
CA GLY A 127 -24.51 8.36 8.26
C GLY A 127 -25.75 7.47 8.28
N VAL A 128 -25.85 6.59 9.28
CA VAL A 128 -27.07 5.84 9.58
C VAL A 128 -27.90 6.70 10.53
N ARG A 129 -29.11 7.10 10.12
CA ARG A 129 -30.10 7.63 11.06
C ARG A 129 -30.67 6.42 11.81
N VAL A 130 -30.39 6.33 13.11
CA VAL A 130 -31.03 5.36 14.02
C VAL A 130 -32.38 5.92 14.44
#